data_AF-A0A180FZU0-F1
#
_entry.id   AF-A0A180FZU0-F1
#
_cell.length_a   1.000
_cell.length_b   1.000
_cell.length_c   1.000
_cell.angle_alpha   90.00
_cell.angle_beta   90.00
_cell.angle_gamma   90.00
#
_symmetry.space_group_name_H-M   'P 1'
#
loop_
_entity.id
_entity.type
_entity.pdbx_description
1 polymer ?
#
loop_
_entity_poly.entity_id
_entity_poly.type
_entity_poly.pdbx_seq_one_letter_code
_entity_poly.pdbx_strand_id
1 'polypeptide(L)'
;MSTRRWTNQSFKSFKPLNRAYLNLGQKTTPLPARRSPYSTLHAGIQQETRISTLPNGIRVTTEATPGHFIGAGVYVDAGSRYESAYLRGATHLTDRMAFK
;
A
#
# COMPACT_ATOMS: atom_id res chain seq x y z
N MET A 1 -61.20 -29.63 -31.44
CA MET A 1 -59.74 -29.82 -31.24
C MET A 1 -59.42 -29.69 -29.75
N SER A 2 -59.87 -30.64 -28.93
CA SER A 2 -59.06 -31.58 -28.12
C SER A 2 -57.90 -30.97 -27.31
N THR A 3 -58.25 -30.43 -26.14
CA THR A 3 -57.39 -30.19 -24.97
C THR A 3 -56.88 -31.51 -24.39
N ARG A 4 -55.56 -31.72 -24.40
CA ARG A 4 -54.94 -32.87 -23.73
C ARG A 4 -54.43 -32.48 -22.34
N ARG A 5 -55.22 -32.86 -21.35
CA ARG A 5 -54.83 -33.05 -19.94
C ARG A 5 -53.63 -34.00 -19.87
N TRP A 6 -52.56 -33.61 -19.18
CA TRP A 6 -51.55 -34.51 -18.66
C TRP A 6 -51.47 -34.37 -17.15
N THR A 7 -51.44 -35.53 -16.50
CA THR A 7 -51.56 -35.75 -15.06
C THR A 7 -50.20 -35.66 -14.37
N ASN A 8 -50.21 -35.19 -13.12
CA ASN A 8 -49.06 -35.21 -12.23
C ASN A 8 -48.68 -36.66 -11.90
N GLN A 9 -47.45 -37.06 -12.23
CA GLN A 9 -46.83 -38.27 -11.68
C GLN A 9 -45.93 -37.89 -10.52
N SER A 10 -46.26 -38.46 -9.36
CA SER A 10 -45.62 -38.26 -8.06
C SER A 10 -44.17 -38.77 -8.08
N PHE A 11 -43.20 -37.86 -7.86
CA PHE A 11 -41.83 -38.24 -7.53
C PHE A 11 -41.73 -38.47 -6.02
N LYS A 12 -41.37 -39.68 -5.62
CA LYS A 12 -41.17 -40.07 -4.22
C LYS A 12 -39.99 -39.30 -3.63
N SER A 13 -40.19 -38.71 -2.45
CA SER A 13 -39.19 -37.98 -1.68
C SER A 13 -37.94 -38.83 -1.42
N PHE A 14 -36.79 -38.36 -1.90
CA PHE A 14 -35.48 -38.86 -1.48
C PHE A 14 -35.24 -38.46 -0.01
N LYS A 15 -34.86 -39.43 0.84
CA LYS A 15 -34.35 -39.14 2.18
C LYS A 15 -32.87 -38.76 2.06
N PRO A 16 -32.41 -37.62 2.62
CA PRO A 16 -31.00 -37.27 2.56
C PRO A 16 -30.19 -38.24 3.43
N LEU A 17 -29.05 -38.68 2.92
CA LEU A 17 -28.09 -39.44 3.70
C LEU A 17 -27.48 -38.52 4.78
N ASN A 18 -27.42 -39.00 6.01
CA ASN A 18 -26.89 -38.26 7.16
C ASN A 18 -25.42 -37.86 6.92
N ARG A 19 -25.18 -36.54 6.94
CA ARG A 19 -23.87 -35.87 6.82
C ARG A 19 -23.08 -35.97 8.14
N ALA A 20 -22.91 -37.18 8.68
CA ALA A 20 -22.31 -37.38 10.00
C ALA A 20 -20.84 -37.83 9.98
N TYR A 21 -20.20 -37.99 8.82
CA TYR A 21 -18.84 -38.54 8.72
C TYR A 21 -17.75 -37.56 8.25
N LEU A 22 -18.04 -36.25 8.13
CA LEU A 22 -17.11 -35.26 7.56
C LEU A 22 -16.39 -34.37 8.60
N ASN A 23 -16.22 -34.83 9.84
CA ASN A 23 -15.41 -34.11 10.82
C ASN A 23 -14.42 -35.04 11.52
N LEU A 24 -13.48 -35.62 10.75
CA LEU A 24 -12.24 -36.12 11.33
C LEU A 24 -11.29 -34.92 11.47
N GLY A 25 -11.25 -34.37 12.67
CA GLY A 25 -10.54 -33.14 12.99
C GLY A 25 -9.05 -33.21 12.65
N GLN A 26 -8.67 -32.54 11.56
CA GLN A 26 -7.31 -32.05 11.39
C GLN A 26 -7.25 -30.68 12.05
N LYS A 27 -6.81 -30.64 13.31
CA LYS A 27 -6.34 -29.38 13.92
C LYS A 27 -5.03 -29.00 13.22
N THR A 28 -5.13 -28.33 12.08
CA THR A 28 -4.00 -27.61 11.52
C THR A 28 -3.80 -26.38 12.39
N THR A 29 -2.86 -26.45 13.33
CA THR A 29 -2.36 -25.25 14.00
C THR A 29 -1.85 -24.32 12.90
N PRO A 30 -2.42 -23.12 12.71
CA PRO A 30 -1.84 -22.17 11.78
C PRO A 30 -0.42 -21.88 12.28
N LEU A 31 0.56 -22.05 11.40
CA LEU A 31 1.93 -21.66 11.69
C LEU A 31 1.91 -20.19 12.17
N PRO A 32 2.69 -19.82 13.21
CA PRO A 32 2.77 -18.44 13.63
C PRO A 32 3.14 -17.62 12.40
N ALA A 33 2.29 -16.67 12.03
CA ALA A 33 2.53 -15.77 10.92
C ALA A 33 3.93 -15.18 11.12
N ARG A 34 4.87 -15.58 10.25
CA ARG A 34 6.24 -15.09 10.28
C ARG A 34 6.16 -13.60 9.98
N ARG A 35 6.10 -12.79 11.04
CA ARG A 35 6.17 -11.34 10.97
C ARG A 35 7.49 -11.02 10.29
N SER A 36 7.43 -10.57 9.03
CA SER A 36 8.60 -10.01 8.37
C SER A 36 9.09 -8.84 9.21
N PRO A 37 10.31 -8.87 9.76
CA PRO A 37 10.81 -7.80 10.62
C PRO A 37 11.18 -6.53 9.83
N TYR A 38 11.06 -6.56 8.49
CA TYR A 38 11.56 -5.51 7.62
C TYR A 38 10.50 -4.53 7.12
N SER A 39 9.22 -4.79 7.35
CA SER A 39 8.14 -3.86 7.00
C SER A 39 6.87 -4.16 7.79
N THR A 40 6.88 -3.90 9.09
CA THR A 40 5.61 -3.65 9.77
C THR A 40 5.05 -2.36 9.20
N LEU A 41 4.05 -2.48 8.32
CA LEU A 41 3.09 -1.41 8.09
C LEU A 41 2.68 -0.91 9.48
N HIS A 42 3.12 0.31 9.80
CA HIS A 42 2.87 0.92 11.09
C HIS A 42 1.42 1.43 11.09
N ALA A 43 0.47 0.50 11.03
CA ALA A 43 -0.96 0.73 11.09
C ALA A 43 -1.34 1.07 12.54
N GLY A 44 -0.91 2.24 13.02
CA GLY A 44 -1.27 2.68 14.38
C GLY A 44 -0.67 3.99 14.86
N ILE A 45 0.48 4.43 14.35
CA ILE A 45 1.05 5.75 14.71
C ILE A 45 1.29 6.49 13.41
N GLN A 46 0.47 7.50 13.12
CA GLN A 46 0.82 8.49 12.11
C GLN A 46 2.05 9.22 12.65
N GLN A 47 3.21 8.97 12.05
CA GLN A 47 4.42 9.69 12.44
C GLN A 47 4.29 11.10 11.89
N GLU A 48 4.13 12.06 12.80
CA GLU A 48 3.94 13.46 12.41
C GLU A 48 5.20 14.00 11.75
N THR A 49 5.03 14.61 10.58
CA THR A 49 6.10 15.33 9.91
C THR A 49 6.50 16.54 10.75
N ARG A 50 7.68 16.51 11.37
CA ARG A 50 8.20 17.62 12.16
C ARG A 50 8.87 18.64 11.24
N ILE A 51 8.43 19.89 11.33
CA ILE A 51 9.03 21.02 10.61
C ILE A 51 9.69 21.95 11.64
N SER A 52 10.98 22.23 11.46
CA SER A 52 11.71 23.22 12.23
C SER A 52 12.37 24.24 11.30
N THR A 53 12.61 25.45 11.80
CA THR A 53 13.35 26.49 11.08
C THR A 53 14.59 26.84 11.90
N LEU A 54 15.75 26.73 11.28
CA LEU A 54 17.04 27.06 11.90
C LEU A 54 17.24 28.58 11.99
N PRO A 55 18.16 29.08 12.85
CA PRO A 55 18.41 30.51 12.98
C PRO A 55 18.88 31.21 11.69
N ASN A 56 19.41 30.45 10.73
CA ASN A 56 19.81 30.94 9.40
C ASN A 56 18.65 30.96 8.38
N GLY A 57 17.42 30.62 8.79
CA GLY A 57 16.23 30.61 7.93
C GLY A 57 16.03 29.31 7.14
N ILE A 58 16.91 28.31 7.24
CA ILE A 58 16.70 27.02 6.58
C ILE A 58 15.59 26.24 7.27
N ARG A 59 14.66 25.70 6.47
CA ARG A 59 13.59 24.82 6.94
C ARG A 59 14.06 23.37 6.88
N VAL A 60 13.92 22.66 7.99
CA VAL A 60 14.26 21.24 8.12
C VAL A 60 12.97 20.49 8.37
N THR A 61 12.69 19.51 7.52
CA THR A 61 11.51 18.64 7.62
C THR A 61 11.99 17.22 7.88
N THR A 62 11.54 16.61 8.97
CA THR A 62 11.91 15.24 9.35
C THR A 62 10.68 14.41 9.63
N GLU A 63 10.64 13.21 9.07
CA GLU A 63 9.66 12.18 9.38
C GLU A 63 10.43 10.96 9.84
N ALA A 64 10.04 10.40 10.98
CA ALA A 64 10.63 9.15 11.42
C ALA A 64 9.96 8.01 10.64
N THR A 65 10.78 7.18 10.00
CA THR A 65 10.32 5.99 9.29
C THR A 65 11.13 4.82 9.83
N PRO A 66 10.50 3.86 10.53
CA PRO A 66 11.23 2.73 11.09
C PRO A 66 11.78 1.86 9.95
N GLY A 67 13.09 1.67 9.93
CA GLY A 67 13.77 0.88 8.90
C GLY A 67 15.27 1.13 8.90
N HIS A 68 15.99 0.35 8.08
CA HIS A 68 17.44 0.47 7.92
C HIS A 68 17.85 1.50 6.86
N PHE A 69 16.88 2.10 6.18
CA PHE A 69 17.08 3.05 5.09
C PHE A 69 16.56 4.42 5.49
N ILE A 70 17.26 5.45 5.03
CA ILE A 70 16.84 6.84 5.15
C ILE A 70 16.78 7.46 3.76
N GLY A 71 15.78 8.31 3.54
CA GLY A 71 15.73 9.22 2.41
C GLY A 71 16.04 10.62 2.91
N ALA A 72 17.05 11.26 2.31
CA ALA A 72 17.36 12.66 2.58
C ALA A 72 17.46 13.41 1.25
N GLY A 73 16.99 14.66 1.25
CA GLY A 73 17.01 15.52 0.09
C GLY A 73 17.01 16.98 0.49
N VAL A 74 17.51 17.83 -0.40
CA VAL A 74 17.50 19.28 -0.25
C VAL A 74 16.64 19.85 -1.35
N TYR A 75 15.73 20.75 -0.98
CA TYR A 75 14.87 21.46 -1.91
C TYR A 75 15.22 22.94 -1.87
N VAL A 76 15.35 23.53 -3.05
CA VAL A 76 15.64 24.95 -3.21
C VAL A 76 14.54 25.55 -4.09
N ASP A 77 14.00 26.69 -3.67
CA ASP A 77 13.15 27.52 -4.53
C ASP A 77 14.04 28.20 -5.59
N ALA A 78 14.29 27.46 -6.66
CA ALA A 78 15.12 27.85 -7.77
C ALA A 78 14.58 27.25 -9.08
N GLY A 79 15.08 27.74 -10.20
CA GLY A 79 14.71 27.23 -11.53
C GLY A 79 14.81 28.28 -12.61
N SER A 80 14.49 27.89 -13.85
CA SER A 80 14.60 28.79 -15.01
C SER A 80 13.71 30.04 -14.94
N ARG A 81 12.70 30.06 -14.06
CA ARG A 81 11.92 31.28 -13.75
C ARG A 81 12.79 32.41 -13.23
N TYR A 82 13.86 32.08 -12.51
CA TYR A 82 14.77 33.05 -11.90
C TYR A 82 16.00 33.36 -12.79
N GLU A 83 16.04 32.85 -14.02
CA GLU A 83 17.14 33.12 -14.95
C GLU A 83 17.01 34.50 -15.61
N SER A 84 18.16 35.14 -15.85
CA SER A 84 18.26 36.31 -16.71
C SER A 84 18.54 35.89 -18.16
N ALA A 85 18.45 36.84 -19.11
CA ALA A 85 18.77 36.56 -20.52
C ALA A 85 20.21 36.05 -20.72
N TYR A 86 21.14 36.44 -19.85
CA TYR A 86 22.54 36.01 -19.88
C TYR A 86 22.74 34.59 -19.33
N LEU A 87 21.93 34.16 -18.34
CA LEU A 87 22.07 32.88 -17.65
C LEU A 87 21.09 31.80 -18.15
N ARG A 88 20.57 31.96 -19.37
CA ARG A 88 19.58 31.03 -19.93
C ARG A 88 20.15 29.61 -20.01
N GLY A 89 19.41 28.65 -19.45
CA GLY A 89 19.79 27.25 -19.42
C GLY A 89 20.74 26.87 -18.29
N ALA A 90 21.13 27.83 -17.43
CA ALA A 90 21.99 27.55 -16.27
C ALA A 90 21.36 26.51 -15.33
N THR A 91 20.06 26.61 -15.05
CA THR A 91 19.35 25.62 -14.21
C THR A 91 19.47 24.22 -14.77
N HIS A 92 19.30 24.05 -16.09
CA HIS A 92 19.39 22.76 -16.74
C HIS A 92 20.81 22.19 -16.68
N LEU A 93 21.83 23.06 -16.82
CA LEU A 93 23.22 22.65 -16.63
C LEU A 93 23.50 22.23 -15.18
N THR A 94 23.02 23.02 -14.20
CA THR A 94 23.19 22.73 -12.77
C THR A 94 22.60 21.38 -12.39
N ASP A 95 21.41 21.04 -12.90
CA ASP A 95 20.78 19.73 -12.66
C ASP A 95 21.66 18.57 -13.15
N ARG A 96 22.22 18.69 -14.36
CA ARG A 96 23.14 17.69 -14.92
C ARG A 96 24.47 17.59 -14.18
N MET A 97 24.87 18.65 -13.50
CA MET A 97 26.12 18.75 -12.75
C MET A 97 25.96 18.48 -11.25
N ALA A 98 24.74 18.30 -10.74
CA ALA A 98 24.47 18.22 -9.31
C ALA A 98 25.15 17.04 -8.60
N PHE A 99 25.52 15.99 -9.35
CA PHE A 99 26.17 14.78 -8.83
C PHE A 99 27.40 14.34 -9.64
N LYS A 100 28.01 15.26 -10.40
CA LYS A 100 29.25 14.99 -11.13
C LYS A 100 30.47 15.34 -10.29
#